data_AF-A0A950VI47-F1
#
_entry.id   AF-A0A950VI47-F1
#
_cell.length_a   1.000
_cell.length_b   1.000
_cell.length_c   1.000
_cell.angle_alpha   90.00
_cell.angle_beta   90.00
_cell.angle_gamma   90.00
#
_symmetry.space_group_name_H-M   'P 1'
#
loop_
_entity.id
_entity.type
_entity.pdbx_description
1 polymer ?
#
loop_
_entity_poly.entity_id
_entity_poly.type
_entity_poly.pdbx_seq_one_letter_code
_entity_poly.pdbx_strand_id
1 'polypeptide(L)'
;MSEWFAAHLVMYVQLKEPSPGPVTVWENIVLIKAQSEGEAFEKAQRRGHEEAGDEEGTFRWDGKPARWVFAGVRKLTTCEDP
;
A
#
# COMPACT_ATOMS: atom_id res chain seq x y z
N MET A 1 13.23 21.14 7.54
CA MET A 1 14.07 19.98 7.93
C MET A 1 13.27 18.76 7.50
N SER A 2 13.89 17.79 6.83
CA SER A 2 13.15 16.59 6.40
C SER A 2 13.10 15.57 7.53
N GLU A 3 11.92 15.04 7.82
CA GLU A 3 11.66 13.99 8.79
C GLU A 3 11.36 12.67 8.09
N TRP A 4 11.48 11.57 8.83
CA TRP A 4 11.06 10.25 8.39
C TRP A 4 9.68 9.93 8.97
N PHE A 5 8.83 9.30 8.17
CA PHE A 5 7.52 8.85 8.58
C PHE A 5 7.35 7.37 8.22
N ALA A 6 6.86 6.56 9.16
CA ALA A 6 6.37 5.22 8.89
C ALA A 6 4.93 5.30 8.40
N ALA A 7 4.71 5.02 7.12
CA ALA A 7 3.40 4.98 6.49
C ALA A 7 2.90 3.54 6.38
N HIS A 8 1.65 3.34 6.79
CA HIS A 8 0.97 2.06 6.81
C HIS A 8 0.02 1.95 5.61
N LEU A 9 0.49 1.31 4.53
CA LEU A 9 -0.24 1.14 3.29
C LEU A 9 -1.08 -0.14 3.35
N VAL A 10 -2.40 0.00 3.24
CA VAL A 10 -3.31 -1.15 3.22
C VAL A 10 -3.55 -1.57 1.78
N MET A 11 -3.30 -2.84 1.51
CA MET A 11 -3.51 -3.50 0.22
C MET A 11 -4.50 -4.65 0.40
N TYR A 12 -5.23 -5.01 -0.64
CA TYR A 12 -5.97 -6.27 -0.65
C TYR A 12 -5.91 -6.93 -2.03
N VAL A 13 -6.06 -8.25 -2.02
CA VAL A 13 -6.11 -9.04 -3.25
C VAL A 13 -7.53 -9.02 -3.79
N GLN A 14 -7.68 -8.58 -5.04
CA GLN A 14 -8.91 -8.74 -5.79
C GLN A 14 -8.71 -9.78 -6.88
N LEU A 15 -9.46 -10.89 -6.79
CA LEU A 15 -9.55 -11.86 -7.88
C LEU A 15 -10.25 -11.24 -9.08
N LYS A 16 -9.79 -11.52 -10.31
CA LYS A 16 -10.41 -11.01 -11.55
C LYS A 16 -11.77 -11.65 -11.80
N GLU A 17 -11.96 -12.87 -11.30
CA GLU A 17 -13.26 -13.54 -11.26
C GLU A 17 -13.91 -13.33 -9.89
N PRO A 18 -15.23 -13.06 -9.83
CA PRO A 18 -15.94 -12.92 -8.57
C PRO A 18 -15.80 -14.18 -7.72
N SER A 19 -15.40 -14.01 -6.46
CA SER A 19 -15.39 -15.08 -5.46
C SER A 19 -16.13 -14.61 -4.23
N PRO A 20 -17.17 -15.31 -3.77
CA PRO A 20 -17.75 -15.04 -2.47
C PRO A 20 -16.76 -15.44 -1.37
N GLY A 21 -16.70 -14.68 -0.28
CA GLY A 21 -15.87 -14.98 0.88
C GLY A 21 -14.94 -13.83 1.30
N PRO A 22 -14.04 -14.10 2.26
CA PRO A 22 -13.10 -13.10 2.75
C PRO A 22 -12.08 -12.71 1.68
N VAL A 23 -11.65 -11.45 1.71
CA VAL A 23 -10.53 -10.96 0.88
C VAL A 23 -9.22 -11.04 1.68
N THR A 24 -8.12 -11.36 1.02
CA THR A 24 -6.80 -11.28 1.65
C THR A 24 -6.37 -9.82 1.71
N VAL A 25 -6.09 -9.33 2.92
CA VAL A 25 -5.56 -7.99 3.17
C VAL A 25 -4.08 -8.11 3.55
N TRP A 26 -3.29 -7.16 3.09
CA TRP A 26 -1.88 -7.04 3.41
C TRP A 26 -1.57 -5.61 3.83
N GLU A 27 -0.61 -5.44 4.73
CA GLU A 27 -0.12 -4.14 5.14
C GLU A 27 1.37 -4.02 4.86
N ASN A 28 1.73 -3.02 4.05
CA ASN A 28 3.11 -2.60 3.86
C ASN A 28 3.42 -1.40 4.76
N ILE A 29 4.42 -1.54 5.63
CA ILE A 29 4.95 -0.42 6.43
C ILE A 29 6.19 0.11 5.70
N VAL A 30 6.12 1.34 5.21
CA VAL A 30 7.18 1.95 4.41
C VAL A 30 7.69 3.24 5.06
N LEU A 31 8.99 3.49 4.93
CA LEU A 31 9.60 4.75 5.37
C LEU A 31 9.48 5.80 4.26
N ILE A 32 8.94 6.97 4.61
CA ILE A 32 8.75 8.12 3.73
C ILE A 32 9.52 9.30 4.30
N LYS A 33 10.41 9.88 3.50
CA LYS A 33 11.08 11.14 3.84
C LYS A 33 10.27 12.32 3.33
N ALA A 34 9.92 13.27 4.20
CA ALA A 34 9.12 14.45 3.84
C ALA A 34 9.43 15.66 4.74
N GLN A 35 9.02 16.86 4.33
CA GLN A 35 9.13 18.09 5.11
C GLN A 35 7.91 18.34 6.01
N SER A 36 6.83 17.59 5.82
CA SER A 36 5.60 17.68 6.62
C SER A 36 4.82 16.37 6.59
N GLU A 37 3.91 16.21 7.54
CA GLU A 37 2.97 15.08 7.58
C GLU A 37 2.10 15.02 6.30
N GLY A 38 1.63 16.18 5.82
CA GLY A 38 0.83 16.26 4.59
C GLY A 38 1.59 15.77 3.34
N GLU A 39 2.84 16.21 3.17
CA GLU A 39 3.68 15.74 2.08
C GLU A 39 4.00 14.24 2.22
N ALA A 40 4.22 13.75 3.45
CA ALA A 40 4.44 12.32 3.69
C ALA A 40 3.20 11.50 3.32
N PHE A 41 2.00 11.98 3.65
CA PHE A 41 0.74 11.32 3.28
C PHE A 41 0.56 11.27 1.76
N GLU A 42 0.81 12.37 1.03
CA GLU A 42 0.74 12.40 -0.44
C GLU A 42 1.73 11.43 -1.07
N LYS A 43 2.98 11.38 -0.58
CA LYS A 43 3.99 10.43 -1.03
C LYS A 43 3.59 8.98 -0.76
N ALA A 44 3.04 8.70 0.42
CA ALA A 44 2.55 7.38 0.81
C ALA A 44 1.38 6.94 -0.07
N GLN A 45 0.42 7.83 -0.37
CA GLN A 45 -0.67 7.57 -1.30
C GLN A 45 -0.15 7.20 -2.68
N ARG A 46 0.77 8.00 -3.24
CA ARG A 46 1.39 7.69 -4.54
C ARG A 46 2.11 6.34 -4.51
N ARG A 47 2.91 6.07 -3.48
CA ARG A 47 3.61 4.79 -3.31
C ARG A 47 2.65 3.60 -3.28
N GLY A 48 1.52 3.71 -2.58
CA GLY A 48 0.50 2.67 -2.56
C GLY A 48 -0.13 2.41 -3.94
N HIS A 49 -0.38 3.45 -4.72
CA HIS A 49 -0.87 3.30 -6.10
C HIS A 49 0.19 2.66 -7.03
N GLU A 50 1.48 2.96 -6.83
CA GLU A 50 2.58 2.35 -7.58
C GLU A 50 2.78 0.86 -7.24
N GLU A 51 2.46 0.44 -6.00
CA GLU A 51 2.50 -0.97 -5.58
C GLU A 51 1.25 -1.76 -5.98
N ALA A 52 0.15 -1.07 -6.32
CA ALA A 52 -1.05 -1.71 -6.81
C ALA A 52 -0.90 -2.19 -8.26
N GLY A 53 -1.75 -3.13 -8.67
CA GLY A 53 -1.75 -3.69 -10.01
C GLY A 53 -1.60 -5.20 -10.02
N ASP A 54 -1.34 -5.74 -11.20
CA ASP A 54 -1.33 -7.19 -11.47
C ASP A 54 -0.08 -7.65 -12.21
N GLU A 55 1.04 -6.92 -12.07
CA GLU A 55 2.31 -7.25 -12.73
C GLU A 55 2.11 -7.52 -14.24
N GLU A 56 1.53 -6.54 -14.94
CA GLU A 56 1.22 -6.63 -16.38
C GLU A 56 0.30 -7.83 -16.72
N GLY A 57 -0.62 -8.15 -15.81
CA GLY A 57 -1.58 -9.24 -15.96
C GLY A 57 -1.07 -10.62 -15.51
N THR A 58 0.16 -10.74 -15.03
CA THR A 58 0.78 -12.02 -14.67
C THR A 58 0.53 -12.44 -13.22
N PHE A 59 0.17 -11.52 -12.34
CA PHE A 59 -0.04 -11.79 -10.92
C PHE A 59 -1.19 -12.79 -10.68
N ARG A 60 -0.91 -13.77 -9.81
CA ARG A 60 -1.86 -14.80 -9.38
C ARG A 60 -1.88 -14.92 -7.87
N TRP A 61 -3.07 -15.11 -7.32
CA TRP A 61 -3.27 -15.45 -5.91
C TRP A 61 -3.89 -16.83 -5.82
N ASP A 62 -3.20 -17.76 -5.16
CA ASP A 62 -3.63 -19.17 -5.05
C ASP A 62 -3.97 -19.78 -6.43
N GLY A 63 -3.10 -19.52 -7.42
CA GLY A 63 -3.25 -19.97 -8.81
C GLY A 63 -4.26 -19.18 -9.67
N LYS A 64 -5.10 -18.32 -9.06
CA LYS A 64 -6.15 -17.57 -9.77
C LYS A 64 -5.66 -16.19 -10.21
N PRO A 65 -6.03 -15.71 -11.41
CA PRO A 65 -5.71 -14.34 -11.84
C PRO A 65 -6.25 -13.30 -10.86
N ALA A 66 -5.38 -12.40 -10.41
CA ALA A 66 -5.71 -11.42 -9.37
C ALA A 66 -5.00 -10.10 -9.62
N ARG A 67 -5.27 -9.11 -8.76
CA ARG A 67 -4.51 -7.87 -8.66
C ARG A 67 -4.41 -7.41 -7.21
N TRP A 68 -3.34 -6.73 -6.87
CA TRP A 68 -3.26 -5.91 -5.67
C TRP A 68 -4.07 -4.63 -5.87
N VAL A 69 -4.91 -4.30 -4.90
CA VAL A 69 -5.64 -3.04 -4.85
C VAL A 69 -5.19 -2.27 -3.63
N PHE A 70 -4.82 -1.01 -3.83
CA PHE A 70 -4.52 -0.10 -2.73
C PHE A 70 -5.82 0.41 -2.09
N ALA A 71 -5.97 0.16 -0.80
CA ALA A 71 -7.13 0.57 -0.01
C ALA A 71 -6.91 1.94 0.68
N GLY A 72 -5.67 2.41 0.76
CA GLY A 72 -5.31 3.69 1.35
C GLY A 72 -4.22 3.60 2.43
N VAL A 73 -3.80 4.76 2.93
CA VAL A 73 -2.92 4.88 4.10
C VAL A 73 -3.76 4.86 5.38
N ARG A 74 -3.61 3.85 6.24
CA ARG A 74 -4.39 3.77 7.49
C ARG A 74 -3.78 4.54 8.66
N LYS A 75 -2.46 4.75 8.63
CA LYS A 75 -1.68 5.36 9.71
C LYS A 75 -0.41 5.96 9.15
N LEU A 76 -0.04 7.11 9.69
CA LEU A 76 1.23 7.76 9.45
C LEU A 76 1.84 8.08 10.82
N THR A 77 3.13 7.83 11.00
CA THR A 77 3.80 8.04 12.29
C THR A 77 5.17 8.63 12.06
N THR A 78 5.45 9.78 12.67
CA THR A 78 6.79 10.39 12.66
C THR A 78 7.78 9.44 13.32
N CYS A 79 8.91 9.21 12.67
CA CYS A 79 10.01 8.44 13.19
C CYS A 79 11.02 9.37 13.85
N GLU A 80 11.37 9.06 15.09
CA GLU A 80 12.47 9.72 15.79
C GLU A 80 13.77 8.94 15.50
N ASP A 81 14.78 9.65 15.00
CA ASP A 81 16.12 9.13 14.70
C ASP A 81 17.16 10.03 15.41
N PRO A 82 17.59 9.66 16.64
CA PRO A 82 18.44 10.49 17.49
C PRO A 82 19.93 10.53 17.06
#